data_AF-A0A962H0Q1-F1
#
_entry.id   AF-A0A962H0Q1-F1
#
_cell.length_a   1.000
_cell.length_b   1.000
_cell.length_c   1.000
_cell.angle_alpha   90.00
_cell.angle_beta   90.00
_cell.angle_gamma   90.00
#
_symmetry.space_group_name_H-M   'P 1'
#
loop_
_entity.id
_entity.type
_entity.pdbx_description
1 polymer ?
#
loop_
_entity_poly.entity_id
_entity_poly.type
_entity_poly.pdbx_seq_one_letter_code
_entity_poly.pdbx_strand_id
1 'polypeptide(L)'
;MGILTFSINLTLDGCVDHREGIADEETHAFFTQLMDQGGAMLWGRTTYEMMEAYWPAVARGEVEAPPAMRDWAVNLEAKPKYVVSSTRTDFPWSNSHHISGNLRTGIQTLKQATPDGVLLGSGKLATELDRLDLIDEYRFLVHPRIAGHGPSLYAGGLPSTRRLDLVSAKALSNGAIAVHYRRAG
;
A
#
# COMPACT_ATOMS: atom_id res chain seq x y z
N MET A 1 -14.12 14.17 -3.12
CA MET A 1 -12.79 13.74 -3.63
C MET A 1 -12.32 12.63 -2.72
N GLY A 2 -11.95 11.48 -3.26
CA GLY A 2 -11.48 10.35 -2.46
C GLY A 2 -10.17 10.65 -1.75
N ILE A 3 -9.95 9.96 -0.64
CA ILE A 3 -8.72 10.06 0.15
C ILE A 3 -7.63 9.15 -0.40
N LEU A 4 -6.38 9.57 -0.29
CA LEU A 4 -5.20 8.77 -0.57
C LEU A 4 -4.61 8.29 0.76
N THR A 5 -4.69 6.98 0.98
CA THR A 5 -4.23 6.33 2.21
C THR A 5 -2.94 5.58 1.93
N PHE A 6 -1.84 5.96 2.57
CA PHE A 6 -0.60 5.21 2.51
C PHE A 6 -0.58 4.11 3.56
N SER A 7 -0.43 2.87 3.14
CA SER A 7 -0.36 1.71 4.02
C SER A 7 0.90 0.87 3.76
N ILE A 8 1.60 0.49 4.82
CA ILE A 8 2.81 -0.33 4.72
C ILE A 8 3.12 -1.05 6.04
N ASN A 9 3.81 -2.19 5.94
CA ASN A 9 4.49 -2.83 7.07
C ASN A 9 5.72 -2.00 7.46
N LEU A 10 5.92 -1.83 8.76
CA LEU A 10 7.01 -1.05 9.33
C LEU A 10 7.59 -1.78 10.54
N THR A 11 8.90 -1.86 10.67
CA THR A 11 9.58 -2.32 11.89
C THR A 11 9.84 -1.16 12.85
N LEU A 12 10.23 -1.42 14.09
CA LEU A 12 10.45 -0.38 15.10
C LEU A 12 11.57 0.61 14.73
N ASP A 13 12.57 0.15 13.98
CA ASP A 13 13.66 0.97 13.43
C ASP A 13 13.33 1.57 12.04
N GLY A 14 12.09 1.40 11.58
CA GLY A 14 11.57 2.05 10.39
C GLY A 14 11.86 1.34 9.06
N CYS A 15 12.33 0.09 9.08
CA CYS A 15 12.50 -0.71 7.86
C CYS A 15 11.14 -1.14 7.28
N VAL A 16 11.03 -1.09 5.95
CA VAL A 16 9.84 -1.43 5.16
C VAL A 16 10.07 -2.60 4.18
N ASP A 17 11.11 -3.40 4.41
CA ASP A 17 11.30 -4.64 3.64
C ASP A 17 10.13 -5.60 3.90
N HIS A 18 9.47 -6.03 2.83
CA HIS A 18 8.33 -6.94 2.87
C HIS A 18 8.59 -8.28 3.56
N ARG A 19 9.85 -8.69 3.74
CA ARG A 19 10.23 -9.93 4.42
C ARG A 19 10.28 -9.81 5.94
N GLU A 20 10.31 -8.58 6.46
CA GLU A 20 10.47 -8.34 7.90
C GLU A 20 9.14 -8.32 8.66
N GLY A 21 8.00 -8.20 7.97
CA GLY A 21 6.69 -8.25 8.61
C GLY A 21 6.30 -9.65 9.09
N ILE A 22 5.51 -9.73 10.17
CA ILE A 22 4.80 -10.95 10.55
C ILE A 22 3.68 -11.17 9.52
N ALA A 23 3.66 -12.34 8.88
CA ALA A 23 2.68 -12.71 7.87
C ALA A 23 1.76 -13.84 8.40
N ASP A 24 0.86 -13.49 9.31
CA ASP A 24 -0.13 -14.38 9.91
C ASP A 24 -1.57 -13.97 9.57
N GLU A 25 -2.55 -14.74 10.01
CA GLU A 25 -3.98 -14.51 9.70
C GLU A 25 -4.45 -13.11 10.11
N GLU A 26 -4.07 -12.63 11.30
CA GLU A 26 -4.50 -11.31 11.79
C GLU A 26 -3.91 -10.16 10.96
N THR A 27 -2.65 -10.28 10.55
CA THR A 27 -1.99 -9.30 9.67
C THR A 27 -2.60 -9.31 8.28
N HIS A 28 -2.89 -10.50 7.72
CA HIS A 28 -3.58 -10.60 6.45
C HIS A 28 -4.99 -10.00 6.50
N ALA A 29 -5.73 -10.26 7.57
CA ALA A 29 -7.06 -9.69 7.78
C ALA A 29 -7.03 -8.15 7.82
N PHE A 30 -6.01 -7.57 8.48
CA PHE A 30 -5.81 -6.11 8.50
C PHE A 30 -5.67 -5.52 7.09
N PHE A 31 -4.77 -6.06 6.26
CA PHE A 31 -4.59 -5.55 4.89
C PHE A 31 -5.78 -5.86 3.98
N THR A 32 -6.45 -6.99 4.19
CA THR A 32 -7.68 -7.34 3.47
C THR A 32 -8.75 -6.30 3.74
N GLN A 33 -8.99 -5.95 5.00
CA GLN A 33 -9.95 -4.92 5.38
C GLN A 33 -9.63 -3.56 4.75
N LEU A 34 -8.36 -3.15 4.71
CA LEU A 34 -7.96 -1.89 4.07
C LEU A 34 -8.22 -1.92 2.55
N MET A 35 -7.92 -3.04 1.88
CA MET A 35 -8.17 -3.22 0.45
C MET A 35 -9.67 -3.19 0.15
N ASP A 36 -10.49 -3.83 0.98
CA ASP A 36 -11.95 -3.88 0.81
C ASP A 36 -12.59 -2.51 0.99
N GLN A 37 -12.09 -1.71 1.94
CA GLN A 37 -12.53 -0.34 2.20
C GLN A 37 -12.12 0.63 1.08
N GLY A 38 -11.00 0.39 0.40
CA GLY A 38 -10.50 1.23 -0.67
C GLY A 38 -11.15 0.94 -2.03
N GLY A 39 -11.42 1.98 -2.80
CA GLY A 39 -11.95 1.86 -4.16
C GLY A 39 -10.92 1.39 -5.19
N ALA A 40 -9.63 1.72 -4.98
CA ALA A 40 -8.55 1.34 -5.90
C ALA A 40 -7.22 1.11 -5.19
N MET A 41 -6.35 0.32 -5.80
CA MET A 41 -4.94 0.16 -5.42
C MET A 41 -4.07 1.13 -6.23
N LEU A 42 -3.01 1.67 -5.61
CA LEU A 42 -2.00 2.47 -6.28
C LEU A 42 -0.62 1.96 -5.91
N TRP A 43 0.20 1.62 -6.91
CA TRP A 43 1.54 1.09 -6.71
C TRP A 43 2.58 1.71 -7.63
N GLY A 44 3.83 1.68 -7.18
CA GLY A 44 4.98 1.82 -8.07
C GLY A 44 5.27 0.50 -8.80
N ARG A 45 5.99 0.60 -9.92
CA ARG A 45 6.40 -0.53 -10.77
C ARG A 45 6.86 -1.78 -9.99
N THR A 46 7.80 -1.65 -9.06
CA THR A 46 8.40 -2.80 -8.35
C THR A 46 7.38 -3.56 -7.50
N THR A 47 6.51 -2.86 -6.77
CA THR A 47 5.47 -3.55 -5.99
C THR A 47 4.46 -4.20 -6.92
N TYR A 48 4.07 -3.53 -8.00
CA TYR A 48 3.19 -4.13 -8.99
C TYR A 48 3.79 -5.42 -9.58
N GLU A 49 5.06 -5.42 -9.99
CA GLU A 49 5.76 -6.59 -10.54
C GLU A 49 5.78 -7.77 -9.55
N MET A 50 6.07 -7.50 -8.27
CA MET A 50 6.02 -8.52 -7.23
C MET A 50 4.63 -9.11 -7.04
N MET A 51 3.60 -8.26 -7.05
CA MET A 51 2.22 -8.68 -6.87
C MET A 51 1.72 -9.47 -8.09
N GLU A 52 2.01 -8.99 -9.30
CA GLU A 52 1.67 -9.62 -10.58
C GLU A 52 2.33 -11.00 -10.75
N ALA A 53 3.53 -11.20 -10.21
CA ALA A 53 4.24 -12.48 -10.33
C ALA A 53 3.60 -13.63 -9.55
N TYR A 54 2.74 -13.34 -8.56
CA TYR A 54 2.22 -14.36 -7.64
C TYR A 54 0.69 -14.42 -7.61
N TRP A 55 0.03 -13.30 -7.40
CA TRP A 55 -1.40 -13.27 -7.09
C TRP A 55 -2.35 -13.71 -8.20
N PRO A 56 -2.08 -13.44 -9.50
CA PRO A 56 -2.93 -13.97 -10.57
C PRO A 56 -3.00 -15.50 -10.58
N ALA A 57 -1.90 -16.19 -10.27
CA ALA A 57 -1.86 -17.65 -10.23
C ALA A 57 -2.66 -18.21 -9.03
N VAL A 58 -2.61 -17.53 -7.88
CA VAL A 58 -3.42 -17.86 -6.71
C VAL A 58 -4.92 -17.66 -7.01
N ALA A 59 -5.29 -16.54 -7.65
CA ALA A 59 -6.67 -16.23 -8.01
C ALA A 59 -7.26 -17.27 -8.99
N ARG A 60 -6.46 -17.76 -9.94
CA ARG A 60 -6.86 -18.83 -10.89
C ARG A 60 -6.83 -20.24 -10.29
N GLY A 61 -6.35 -20.40 -9.06
CA GLY A 61 -6.20 -21.70 -8.41
C GLY A 61 -5.07 -22.56 -8.98
N GLU A 62 -4.11 -21.96 -9.70
CA GLU A 62 -2.92 -22.63 -10.24
C GLU A 62 -1.89 -22.94 -9.15
N VAL A 63 -1.96 -22.22 -8.03
CA VAL A 63 -1.13 -22.41 -6.85
C VAL A 63 -2.02 -22.79 -5.67
N GLU A 64 -1.60 -23.80 -4.91
CA GLU A 64 -2.28 -24.17 -3.67
C GLU A 64 -2.07 -23.07 -2.61
N ALA A 65 -3.18 -22.54 -2.11
CA ALA A 65 -3.20 -21.49 -1.11
C ALA A 65 -4.38 -21.71 -0.15
N PRO A 66 -4.25 -21.28 1.13
CA PRO A 66 -5.36 -21.29 2.07
C PRO A 66 -6.58 -20.53 1.54
N PRO A 67 -7.82 -20.88 1.93
CA PRO A 67 -9.03 -20.23 1.43
C PRO A 67 -9.00 -18.70 1.54
N ALA A 68 -8.61 -18.16 2.70
CA ALA A 68 -8.52 -16.72 2.90
C ALA A 68 -7.53 -16.02 1.94
N MET A 69 -6.43 -16.68 1.59
CA MET A 69 -5.45 -16.15 0.63
C MET A 69 -5.99 -16.18 -0.81
N ARG A 70 -6.80 -17.20 -1.14
CA ARG A 70 -7.50 -17.28 -2.43
C ARG A 70 -8.58 -16.21 -2.54
N ASP A 71 -9.38 -16.01 -1.51
CA ASP A 71 -10.41 -14.96 -1.48
C ASP A 71 -9.78 -13.57 -1.66
N TRP A 72 -8.68 -13.31 -0.97
CA TRP A 72 -7.89 -12.10 -1.15
C TRP A 72 -7.41 -11.93 -2.60
N ALA A 73 -6.88 -13.00 -3.21
CA ALA A 73 -6.36 -12.95 -4.58
C ALA A 73 -7.47 -12.66 -5.59
N VAL A 74 -8.65 -13.28 -5.43
CA VAL A 74 -9.82 -13.04 -6.27
C VAL A 74 -10.33 -11.61 -6.11
N ASN A 75 -10.40 -11.09 -4.88
CA ASN A 75 -10.80 -9.70 -4.63
C ASN A 75 -9.80 -8.72 -5.24
N LEU A 76 -8.50 -9.01 -5.14
CA LEU A 76 -7.47 -8.18 -5.74
C LEU A 76 -7.54 -8.19 -7.27
N GLU A 77 -7.78 -9.34 -7.89
CA GLU A 77 -7.98 -9.47 -9.34
C GLU A 77 -9.05 -8.48 -9.83
N ALA A 78 -10.20 -8.44 -9.14
CA ALA A 78 -11.32 -7.55 -9.45
C ALA A 78 -11.05 -6.06 -9.15
N LYS A 79 -10.16 -5.75 -8.20
CA LYS A 79 -9.89 -4.37 -7.77
C LYS A 79 -9.15 -3.57 -8.87
N PRO A 80 -9.52 -2.32 -9.17
CA PRO A 80 -8.73 -1.44 -10.03
C PRO A 80 -7.34 -1.20 -9.43
N LYS A 81 -6.29 -1.40 -10.24
CA LYS A 81 -4.88 -1.22 -9.85
C LYS A 81 -4.26 -0.16 -10.72
N TYR A 82 -3.84 0.95 -10.13
CA TYR A 82 -3.14 2.01 -10.83
C TYR A 82 -1.65 1.88 -10.60
N VAL A 83 -0.87 1.96 -11.67
CA VAL A 83 0.57 1.77 -11.63
C VAL A 83 1.27 3.02 -12.10
N VAL A 84 2.13 3.58 -11.26
CA VAL A 84 3.03 4.68 -11.64
C VAL A 84 4.36 4.07 -12.07
N SER A 85 4.70 4.30 -13.34
CA SER A 85 5.94 3.80 -13.94
C SER A 85 6.39 4.71 -15.07
N SER A 86 7.70 4.99 -15.16
CA SER A 86 8.31 5.73 -16.27
C SER A 86 8.93 4.83 -17.34
N THR A 87 9.03 3.53 -17.09
CA THR A 87 9.85 2.60 -17.89
C THR A 87 9.06 1.43 -18.45
N ARG A 88 8.12 0.91 -17.65
CA ARG A 88 7.19 -0.15 -18.05
C ARG A 88 5.90 0.50 -18.55
N THR A 89 5.45 0.07 -19.72
CA THR A 89 4.24 0.56 -20.40
C THR A 89 3.17 -0.50 -20.59
N ASP A 90 3.50 -1.77 -20.36
CA ASP A 90 2.59 -2.91 -20.52
C ASP A 90 2.24 -3.52 -19.15
N PHE A 91 0.95 -3.69 -18.87
CA PHE A 91 0.42 -4.16 -17.59
C PHE A 91 -0.69 -5.20 -17.84
N PRO A 92 -0.33 -6.46 -18.12
CA PRO A 92 -1.26 -7.48 -18.57
C PRO A 92 -2.17 -8.03 -17.46
N TRP A 93 -1.86 -7.76 -16.20
CA TRP A 93 -2.73 -8.14 -15.09
C TRP A 93 -4.07 -7.40 -15.20
N SER A 94 -5.17 -8.14 -15.03
CA SER A 94 -6.53 -7.60 -15.12
C SER A 94 -6.73 -6.34 -14.28
N ASN A 95 -7.57 -5.43 -14.80
CA ASN A 95 -7.91 -4.14 -14.15
C ASN A 95 -6.68 -3.29 -13.77
N SER A 96 -5.58 -3.40 -14.53
CA SER A 96 -4.40 -2.56 -14.35
C SER A 96 -4.42 -1.35 -15.28
N HIS A 97 -4.13 -0.18 -14.71
CA HIS A 97 -4.16 1.10 -15.40
C HIS A 97 -2.84 1.83 -15.20
N HIS A 98 -2.20 2.25 -16.29
CA HIS A 98 -0.96 3.00 -16.23
C HIS A 98 -1.24 4.48 -15.95
N ILE A 99 -0.60 5.04 -14.92
CA ILE A 99 -0.51 6.49 -14.71
C ILE A 99 0.84 6.96 -15.27
N SER A 100 0.77 7.67 -16.38
CA SER A 100 1.91 8.30 -17.05
C SER A 100 1.82 9.83 -17.02
N GLY A 101 2.94 10.51 -17.30
CA GLY A 101 3.00 11.97 -17.34
C GLY A 101 3.13 12.62 -15.96
N ASN A 102 2.39 13.70 -15.72
CA ASN A 102 2.51 14.48 -14.48
C ASN A 102 1.91 13.72 -13.29
N LEU A 103 2.76 13.36 -12.32
CA LEU A 103 2.36 12.58 -11.16
C LEU A 103 1.27 13.27 -10.32
N ARG A 104 1.39 14.57 -10.05
CA ARG A 104 0.40 15.31 -9.25
C ARG A 104 -0.97 15.27 -9.90
N THR A 105 -1.05 15.63 -11.18
CA THR A 105 -2.30 15.65 -11.92
C THR A 105 -2.90 14.25 -12.02
N GLY A 106 -2.10 13.22 -12.33
CA GLY A 106 -2.56 11.83 -12.42
C GLY A 106 -3.20 11.34 -11.11
N ILE A 107 -2.55 11.60 -9.97
CA ILE A 107 -3.09 11.21 -8.66
C ILE A 107 -4.32 12.03 -8.27
N GLN A 108 -4.37 13.32 -8.58
CA GLN A 108 -5.56 14.15 -8.31
C GLN A 108 -6.77 13.66 -9.12
N THR A 109 -6.59 13.36 -10.41
CA THR A 109 -7.64 12.76 -11.24
C THR A 109 -8.09 11.41 -10.69
N LEU A 110 -7.15 10.56 -10.27
CA LEU A 110 -7.47 9.27 -9.65
C LEU A 110 -8.31 9.43 -8.38
N LYS A 111 -7.91 10.34 -7.47
CA LYS A 111 -8.66 10.64 -6.24
C LYS A 111 -10.08 11.17 -6.56
N GLN A 112 -10.24 11.95 -7.63
CA GLN A 112 -11.56 12.46 -8.03
C GLN A 112 -12.45 11.34 -8.58
N ALA A 113 -11.90 10.41 -9.35
CA ALA A 113 -12.61 9.28 -9.94
C ALA A 113 -12.94 8.16 -8.92
N THR A 114 -12.29 8.16 -7.75
CA THR A 114 -12.39 7.07 -6.76
C THR A 114 -12.94 7.61 -5.43
N PRO A 115 -14.26 7.81 -5.28
CA PRO A 115 -14.85 8.41 -4.07
C PRO A 115 -14.57 7.59 -2.80
N ASP A 116 -14.49 6.26 -2.92
CA ASP A 116 -14.18 5.34 -1.82
C ASP A 116 -12.68 5.33 -1.44
N GLY A 117 -11.87 6.16 -2.08
CA GLY A 117 -10.46 6.35 -1.77
C GLY A 117 -9.51 5.35 -2.45
N VAL A 118 -8.22 5.64 -2.31
CA VAL A 118 -7.14 4.95 -3.00
C VAL A 118 -6.16 4.45 -1.94
N LEU A 119 -5.88 3.15 -1.96
CA LEU A 119 -4.89 2.53 -1.09
C LEU A 119 -3.53 2.49 -1.80
N LEU A 120 -2.61 3.31 -1.30
CA LEU A 120 -1.25 3.44 -1.81
C LEU A 120 -0.34 2.41 -1.12
N GLY A 121 0.29 1.57 -1.94
CA GLY A 121 1.46 0.76 -1.59
C GLY A 121 2.70 1.21 -2.37
N SER A 122 3.88 0.76 -1.91
CA SER A 122 5.24 1.15 -2.32
C SER A 122 5.83 2.36 -1.59
N GLY A 123 6.86 2.12 -0.77
CA GLY A 123 7.54 3.17 -0.01
C GLY A 123 8.18 4.29 -0.86
N LYS A 124 8.74 3.95 -2.03
CA LYS A 124 9.32 4.97 -2.93
C LYS A 124 8.26 5.89 -3.53
N LEU A 125 7.15 5.32 -4.03
CA LEU A 125 6.05 6.12 -4.57
C LEU A 125 5.42 6.97 -3.47
N ALA A 126 5.22 6.40 -2.28
CA ALA A 126 4.73 7.13 -1.13
C ALA A 126 5.62 8.31 -0.76
N THR A 127 6.95 8.14 -0.78
CA THR A 127 7.88 9.26 -0.56
C THR A 127 7.62 10.40 -1.55
N GLU A 128 7.53 10.13 -2.86
CA GLU A 128 7.30 11.17 -3.86
C GLU A 128 5.92 11.84 -3.73
N LEU A 129 4.86 11.06 -3.45
CA LEU A 129 3.52 11.61 -3.25
C LEU A 129 3.40 12.42 -1.96
N ASP A 130 4.17 12.05 -0.94
CA ASP A 130 4.29 12.81 0.29
C ASP A 130 5.00 14.16 0.05
N ARG A 131 6.06 14.19 -0.77
CA ARG A 131 6.71 15.45 -1.18
C ARG A 131 5.76 16.38 -1.92
N LEU A 132 4.78 15.82 -2.63
CA LEU A 132 3.72 16.56 -3.31
C LEU A 132 2.54 16.91 -2.41
N ASP A 133 2.56 16.49 -1.15
CA ASP A 133 1.49 16.73 -0.15
C ASP A 133 0.14 16.14 -0.59
N LEU A 134 0.17 14.93 -1.16
CA LEU A 134 -1.02 14.27 -1.70
C LEU A 134 -1.61 13.17 -0.81
N ILE A 135 -0.85 12.71 0.19
CA ILE A 135 -1.26 11.66 1.14
C ILE A 135 -2.08 12.31 2.25
N ASP A 136 -3.32 11.84 2.42
CA ASP A 136 -4.23 12.35 3.45
C ASP A 136 -4.10 11.55 4.75
N GLU A 137 -3.94 10.23 4.63
CA GLU A 137 -3.92 9.29 5.75
C GLU A 137 -2.77 8.27 5.68
N TYR A 138 -2.38 7.80 6.85
CA TYR A 138 -1.35 6.79 7.05
C TYR A 138 -1.91 5.64 7.87
N ARG A 139 -1.81 4.41 7.34
CA ARG A 139 -2.22 3.17 8.00
C ARG A 139 -1.00 2.27 8.10
N PHE A 140 -0.22 2.40 9.17
CA PHE A 140 0.98 1.58 9.34
C PHE A 140 0.67 0.38 10.21
N LEU A 141 1.25 -0.77 9.85
CA LEU A 141 1.33 -1.91 10.73
C LEU A 141 2.76 -2.01 11.26
N VAL A 142 2.93 -1.60 12.52
CA VAL A 142 4.24 -1.56 13.19
C VAL A 142 4.51 -2.89 13.84
N HIS A 143 5.49 -3.63 13.33
CA HIS A 143 5.89 -4.94 13.82
C HIS A 143 6.88 -4.81 14.98
N PRO A 144 6.82 -5.70 15.99
CA PRO A 144 7.71 -5.69 17.15
C PRO A 144 9.09 -6.28 16.79
N ARG A 145 9.74 -5.71 15.79
CA ARG A 145 11.02 -6.17 15.21
C ARG A 145 11.95 -4.98 14.99
N ILE A 146 13.25 -5.23 15.09
CA ILE A 146 14.31 -4.31 14.71
C ILE A 146 15.08 -5.02 13.60
N ALA A 147 14.99 -4.51 12.36
CA ALA A 147 15.62 -5.18 11.22
C ALA A 147 17.12 -4.92 11.17
N GLY A 148 17.55 -3.69 11.46
CA GLY A 148 18.93 -3.24 11.32
C GLY A 148 19.42 -3.15 9.87
N HIS A 149 18.52 -3.31 8.89
CA HIS A 149 18.83 -3.28 7.46
C HIS A 149 17.60 -2.91 6.60
N GLY A 150 17.76 -2.95 5.29
CA GLY A 150 16.68 -2.80 4.32
C GLY A 150 16.33 -1.34 4.02
N PRO A 151 15.39 -1.10 3.09
CA PRO A 151 14.91 0.26 2.86
C PRO A 151 14.20 0.78 4.11
N SER A 152 14.58 1.97 4.55
CA SER A 152 13.87 2.69 5.61
C SER A 152 12.74 3.54 5.04
N LEU A 153 11.68 3.70 5.83
CA LEU A 153 10.58 4.61 5.55
C LEU A 153 11.14 6.03 5.30
N TYR A 154 10.77 6.63 4.17
CA TYR A 154 11.28 7.93 3.73
C TYR A 154 12.82 8.04 3.67
N ALA A 155 13.54 6.97 3.33
CA ALA A 155 15.00 7.03 3.15
C ALA A 155 15.46 8.13 2.16
N GLY A 156 14.62 8.52 1.19
CA GLY A 156 14.89 9.64 0.28
C GLY A 156 14.68 11.04 0.89
N GLY A 157 14.18 11.14 2.11
CA GLY A 157 13.88 12.40 2.79
C GLY A 157 12.60 13.10 2.30
N LEU A 158 12.05 13.91 3.20
CA LEU A 158 10.91 14.80 2.97
C LEU A 158 11.37 16.27 3.01
N PRO A 159 10.68 17.18 2.30
CA PRO A 159 11.04 18.60 2.29
C PRO A 159 10.83 19.28 3.65
N SER A 160 9.97 18.74 4.50
CA SER A 160 9.71 19.23 5.86
C SER A 160 9.06 18.15 6.72
N THR A 161 9.12 18.30 8.05
CA THR A 161 8.45 17.43 9.02
C THR A 161 6.94 17.36 8.76
N ARG A 162 6.37 16.14 8.77
CA ARG A 162 4.91 15.97 8.73
C ARG A 162 4.35 15.93 10.13
N ARG A 163 3.41 16.83 10.42
CA ARG A 163 2.60 16.78 11.64
C ARG A 163 1.40 15.89 11.36
N LEU A 164 1.18 14.93 12.25
CA LEU A 164 0.15 13.91 12.12
C LEU A 164 -0.71 13.89 13.38
N ASP A 165 -2.01 13.75 13.19
CA ASP A 165 -2.95 13.50 14.29
C ASP A 165 -3.21 11.99 14.37
N LEU A 166 -3.11 11.43 15.57
CA LEU A 166 -3.51 10.04 15.81
C LEU A 166 -5.03 9.92 15.70
N VAL A 167 -5.49 9.04 14.80
CA VAL A 167 -6.90 8.70 14.66
C VAL A 167 -7.23 7.44 15.45
N SER A 168 -6.39 6.41 15.36
CA SER A 168 -6.51 5.20 16.18
C SER A 168 -5.18 4.44 16.30
N ALA A 169 -5.03 3.67 17.37
CA ALA A 169 -3.96 2.69 17.55
C ALA A 169 -4.56 1.41 18.15
N LYS A 170 -4.29 0.28 17.53
CA LYS A 170 -4.78 -1.03 17.97
C LYS A 170 -3.62 -2.02 18.03
N ALA A 171 -3.39 -2.60 19.20
CA ALA A 171 -2.49 -3.75 19.33
C ALA A 171 -3.16 -5.01 18.77
N LEU A 172 -2.38 -5.79 18.03
CA LEU A 172 -2.73 -7.12 17.52
C LEU A 172 -2.17 -8.20 18.46
N SER A 173 -2.71 -9.41 18.37
CA SER A 173 -2.31 -10.54 19.21
C SER A 173 -0.86 -10.98 18.99
N ASN A 174 -0.32 -10.75 17.79
CA ASN A 174 1.07 -11.03 17.42
C ASN A 174 2.07 -9.94 17.85
N GLY A 175 1.60 -8.93 18.60
CA GLY A 175 2.42 -7.82 19.10
C GLY A 175 2.62 -6.67 18.10
N ALA A 176 2.11 -6.78 16.87
CA ALA A 176 2.08 -5.64 15.95
C ALA A 176 1.07 -4.59 16.42
N ILE A 177 1.31 -3.33 16.03
CA ILE A 177 0.41 -2.21 16.32
C ILE A 177 -0.07 -1.61 15.00
N ALA A 178 -1.36 -1.73 14.74
CA ALA A 178 -2.02 -1.02 13.65
C ALA A 178 -2.25 0.43 14.08
N VAL A 179 -1.56 1.37 13.46
CA VAL A 179 -1.69 2.80 13.73
C VAL A 179 -2.30 3.52 12.53
N HIS A 180 -3.25 4.39 12.82
CA HIS A 180 -3.91 5.24 11.84
C HIS A 180 -3.67 6.69 12.20
N TYR A 181 -3.05 7.41 11.28
CA TYR A 181 -2.86 8.84 11.36
C TYR A 181 -3.51 9.54 10.18
N ARG A 182 -3.84 10.81 10.38
CA ARG A 182 -4.16 11.76 9.30
C ARG A 182 -3.21 12.93 9.35
N ARG A 183 -3.07 13.65 8.24
CA ARG A 183 -2.37 14.94 8.24
C ARG A 183 -3.03 15.91 9.22
N ALA A 184 -2.21 16.52 10.09
CA ALA A 184 -2.65 17.61 10.93
C ALA A 184 -2.92 18.84 10.05
N GLY A 185 -3.97 19.59 10.38
CA GLY A 185 -4.30 20.88 9.76
C GLY A 185 -3.39 22.02 10.21
#